data_AF-A0A0K9P4Y3-F1
#
_entry.id   AF-A0A0K9P4Y3-F1
#
_cell.length_a   1.000
_cell.length_b   1.000
_cell.length_c   1.000
_cell.angle_alpha   90.00
_cell.angle_beta   90.00
_cell.angle_gamma   90.00
#
_symmetry.space_group_name_H-M   'P 1'
#
loop_
_entity.id
_entity.type
_entity.pdbx_description
1 polymer ?
#
loop_
_entity_poly.entity_id
_entity_poly.type
_entity_poly.pdbx_seq_one_letter_code
_entity_poly.pdbx_strand_id
1 'polypeptide(L)'
;MAKIGESLYPIAVLIDELKNDDINLRLNSIRKLPTIAKALGEERTRKELIPFLGDNHDDDDEVLLSMAEELGRFIPFVGGVEHAHQDSVRLLAVEGSADLGKMLEPEDCIKKILPAMIDFSQDKSWRVRYVVANQLYELSETVGPATTKTDLLPAYVKLLCDNEAEVRIAAAGKVTKFCQILEPKLAIQHILPCVKDLSTDSSQHVRSSLASVIMGMAPILGKVIGIDLLSQSLLPAIVELAEDKHWRVRLALIEYIPLLASQLGVDFFDDKLGDLCMQWLEDKLKEFEGKKLVSATKEGLKLDESEDEKKNAEKLKEKFEDLCKVIKDVLGDRVEKVVVSDRVVDSPCCLVTGEYGWTANMERIMKAQALRDASMAGYMSSKKTMEINPENSIIEELRKRAAADKNDMSVKDLVLLLFETSLLTSGFTLEDPNTFGNRIHRMLKLGLSIDEDDITAEVDDLPSLDDVAAEGSKMEEVD
;
A
#
# COMPACT_ATOMS: atom_id res chain seq x y z
N MET A 1 -54.51 -19.09 6.94
CA MET A 1 -53.19 -18.66 6.43
C MET A 1 -53.16 -17.14 6.29
N ALA A 2 -53.05 -16.39 7.39
CA ALA A 2 -52.98 -14.92 7.36
C ALA A 2 -52.31 -14.35 8.63
N LYS A 3 -51.17 -14.91 9.05
CA LYS A 3 -50.41 -14.42 10.23
C LYS A 3 -48.88 -14.39 10.08
N ILE A 4 -48.34 -14.76 8.92
CA ILE A 4 -46.88 -14.81 8.72
C ILE A 4 -46.35 -13.53 8.02
N GLY A 5 -47.21 -12.78 7.31
CA GLY A 5 -46.80 -11.62 6.49
C GLY A 5 -46.56 -10.29 7.24
N GLU A 6 -47.20 -10.04 8.38
CA GLU A 6 -47.08 -8.75 9.09
C GLU A 6 -45.84 -8.64 10.00
N SER A 7 -45.19 -9.75 10.33
CA SER A 7 -44.10 -9.78 11.35
C SER A 7 -42.69 -9.52 10.80
N LEU A 8 -42.51 -9.46 9.47
CA LEU A 8 -41.20 -9.33 8.81
C LEU A 8 -40.99 -7.95 8.13
N TYR A 9 -42.06 -7.17 7.99
CA TYR A 9 -42.04 -5.87 7.32
C TYR A 9 -41.02 -4.87 7.93
N PRO A 10 -40.84 -4.77 9.27
CA PRO A 10 -39.87 -3.82 9.84
C PRO A 10 -38.40 -4.22 9.64
N ILE A 11 -38.09 -5.51 9.58
CA ILE A 11 -36.71 -6.00 9.35
C ILE A 11 -36.33 -5.83 7.88
N ALA A 12 -37.21 -6.21 6.96
CA ALA A 12 -36.91 -6.14 5.52
C ALA A 12 -36.56 -4.70 5.09
N VAL A 13 -37.31 -3.71 5.58
CA VAL A 13 -37.04 -2.30 5.33
C VAL A 13 -35.71 -1.85 5.96
N LEU A 14 -35.41 -2.27 7.20
CA LEU A 14 -34.12 -1.94 7.83
C LEU A 14 -32.94 -2.56 7.06
N ILE A 15 -33.06 -3.80 6.60
CA ILE A 15 -32.02 -4.48 5.82
C ILE A 15 -31.78 -3.73 4.50
N ASP A 16 -32.85 -3.31 3.83
CA ASP A 16 -32.75 -2.56 2.57
C ASP A 16 -32.17 -1.15 2.78
N GLU A 17 -32.47 -0.49 3.90
CA GLU A 17 -31.91 0.83 4.22
C GLU A 17 -30.46 0.76 4.74
N LEU A 18 -30.09 -0.28 5.51
CA LEU A 18 -28.71 -0.49 5.98
C LEU A 18 -27.76 -0.95 4.88
N LYS A 19 -28.27 -1.57 3.81
CA LYS A 19 -27.49 -1.92 2.61
C LYS A 19 -27.45 -0.82 1.56
N ASN A 20 -27.92 0.37 1.89
CA ASN A 20 -27.95 1.49 0.97
C ASN A 20 -26.55 2.13 0.84
N ASP A 21 -26.16 2.50 -0.37
CA ASP A 21 -24.87 3.13 -0.63
C ASP A 21 -24.72 4.50 0.08
N ASP A 22 -25.83 5.20 0.36
CA ASP A 22 -25.82 6.49 1.06
C ASP A 22 -25.63 6.33 2.58
N ILE A 23 -24.51 6.86 3.08
CA ILE A 23 -24.14 6.89 4.50
C ILE A 23 -25.23 7.53 5.36
N ASN A 24 -25.89 8.60 4.89
CA ASN A 24 -26.91 9.30 5.68
C ASN A 24 -28.18 8.46 5.86
N LEU A 25 -28.52 7.63 4.86
CA LEU A 25 -29.64 6.70 4.97
C LEU A 25 -29.33 5.59 5.96
N ARG A 26 -28.12 5.00 5.90
CA ARG A 26 -27.64 4.01 6.88
C ARG A 26 -27.66 4.56 8.31
N LEU A 27 -27.13 5.78 8.52
CA LEU A 27 -27.15 6.46 9.83
C LEU A 27 -28.58 6.68 10.36
N ASN A 28 -29.50 7.12 9.49
CA ASN A 28 -30.89 7.31 9.87
C ASN A 28 -31.59 6.00 10.25
N SER A 29 -31.21 4.88 9.64
CA SER A 29 -31.74 3.56 9.97
C SER A 29 -31.19 3.03 11.29
N ILE A 30 -29.92 3.28 11.59
CA ILE A 30 -29.31 2.96 12.89
C ILE A 30 -30.03 3.68 14.03
N ARG A 31 -30.32 4.97 13.87
CA ARG A 31 -31.08 5.75 14.86
C ARG A 31 -32.50 5.23 15.11
N LYS A 32 -33.04 4.39 14.21
CA LYS A 32 -34.36 3.76 14.36
C LYS A 32 -34.31 2.36 14.98
N LEU A 33 -33.12 1.82 15.28
CA LEU A 33 -32.94 0.49 15.87
C LEU A 33 -33.81 0.24 17.11
N PRO A 34 -33.96 1.19 18.07
CA PRO A 34 -34.82 0.97 19.25
C PRO A 34 -36.29 0.75 18.87
N THR A 35 -36.78 1.44 17.84
CA THR A 35 -38.16 1.31 17.36
C THR A 35 -38.40 -0.07 16.74
N ILE A 36 -37.39 -0.56 16.01
CA ILE A 36 -37.44 -1.87 15.34
C ILE A 36 -37.36 -3.00 16.36
N ALA A 37 -36.46 -2.89 17.34
CA ALA A 37 -36.37 -3.87 18.43
C ALA A 37 -37.65 -3.93 19.26
N LYS A 38 -38.30 -2.77 19.51
CA LYS A 38 -39.62 -2.72 20.15
C LYS A 38 -40.71 -3.43 19.33
N ALA A 39 -40.67 -3.31 18.01
CA ALA A 39 -41.63 -3.96 17.12
C ALA A 39 -41.40 -5.48 16.99
N LEU A 40 -40.14 -5.93 17.07
CA LEU A 40 -39.75 -7.33 16.97
C LEU A 40 -39.97 -8.15 18.22
N GLY A 41 -39.90 -7.49 19.39
CA GLY A 41 -39.89 -8.14 20.67
C GLY A 41 -38.53 -8.74 21.02
N GLU A 42 -38.38 -9.08 22.29
CA GLU A 42 -37.09 -9.38 22.91
C GLU A 42 -36.43 -10.64 22.34
N GLU A 43 -37.20 -11.70 22.08
CA GLU A 43 -36.65 -12.97 21.62
C GLU A 43 -36.08 -12.90 20.19
N ARG A 44 -36.78 -12.20 19.29
CA ARG A 44 -36.34 -12.03 17.89
C ARG A 44 -35.25 -10.99 17.75
N THR A 45 -35.27 -9.95 18.58
CA THR A 45 -34.16 -9.00 18.67
C THR A 45 -32.84 -9.73 18.96
N ARG A 46 -32.85 -10.69 19.90
CA ARG A 46 -31.66 -11.50 20.21
C ARG A 46 -31.24 -12.48 19.13
N LYS A 47 -32.19 -13.14 18.46
CA LYS A 47 -31.92 -14.23 17.52
C LYS A 47 -31.69 -13.78 16.08
N GLU A 48 -32.19 -12.61 15.70
CA GLU A 48 -32.21 -12.14 14.32
C GLU A 48 -31.51 -10.78 14.18
N LEU A 49 -31.89 -9.77 14.98
CA LEU A 49 -31.40 -8.40 14.80
C LEU A 49 -29.94 -8.23 15.27
N ILE A 50 -29.58 -8.77 16.44
CA ILE A 50 -28.21 -8.66 16.97
C ILE A 50 -27.18 -9.38 16.08
N PRO A 51 -27.42 -10.64 15.63
CA PRO A 51 -26.51 -11.30 14.69
C PRO A 51 -26.37 -10.54 13.38
N PHE A 52 -27.48 -10.00 12.84
CA PHE A 52 -27.45 -9.21 11.61
C PHE A 52 -26.58 -7.96 11.73
N LEU A 53 -26.64 -7.24 12.85
CA LEU A 53 -25.76 -6.08 13.10
C LEU A 53 -24.29 -6.50 13.26
N GLY A 54 -24.03 -7.67 13.85
CA GLY A 54 -22.67 -8.22 13.97
C GLY A 54 -22.03 -8.63 12.64
N ASP A 55 -22.82 -9.05 11.66
CA ASP A 55 -22.34 -9.41 10.33
C ASP A 55 -21.97 -8.17 9.47
N ASN A 56 -22.37 -6.96 9.86
CA ASN A 56 -22.05 -5.70 9.16
C ASN A 56 -20.89 -4.93 9.84
N HIS A 57 -19.82 -5.63 10.23
CA HIS A 57 -18.66 -5.03 10.92
C HIS A 57 -17.66 -4.31 9.98
N ASP A 58 -17.84 -4.44 8.66
CA ASP A 58 -17.00 -3.80 7.63
C ASP A 58 -17.63 -2.49 7.10
N ASP A 59 -18.50 -1.86 7.88
CA ASP A 59 -19.21 -0.62 7.52
C ASP A 59 -18.37 0.65 7.81
N ASP A 60 -18.82 1.82 7.38
CA ASP A 60 -18.10 3.10 7.57
C ASP A 60 -17.93 3.45 9.07
N ASP A 61 -16.79 4.03 9.47
CA ASP A 61 -16.46 4.34 10.89
C ASP A 61 -17.55 5.16 11.62
N GLU A 62 -18.19 6.13 10.94
CA GLU A 62 -19.26 6.96 11.50
C GLU A 62 -20.56 6.15 11.75
N VAL A 63 -20.82 5.17 10.89
CA VAL A 63 -21.96 4.24 10.98
C VAL A 63 -21.72 3.26 12.13
N LEU A 64 -20.51 2.71 12.24
CA LEU A 64 -20.10 1.82 13.33
C LEU A 64 -20.18 2.52 14.70
N LEU A 65 -19.76 3.79 14.80
CA LEU A 65 -19.85 4.57 16.03
C LEU A 65 -21.32 4.79 16.44
N SER A 66 -22.18 5.22 15.50
CA SER A 66 -23.60 5.41 15.78
C SER A 66 -24.30 4.09 16.15
N MET A 67 -23.87 2.97 15.59
CA MET A 67 -24.38 1.64 15.93
C MET A 67 -24.02 1.25 17.35
N ALA A 68 -22.78 1.50 17.77
CA ALA A 68 -22.32 1.25 19.13
C ALA A 68 -23.13 2.07 20.16
N GLU A 69 -23.37 3.36 19.88
CA GLU A 69 -24.18 4.23 20.76
C GLU A 69 -25.62 3.72 20.95
N GLU A 70 -26.28 3.30 19.86
CA GLU A 70 -27.66 2.81 19.90
C GLU A 70 -27.78 1.41 20.54
N LEU A 71 -26.84 0.52 20.25
CA LEU A 71 -26.72 -0.77 20.94
C LEU A 71 -26.46 -0.57 22.44
N GLY A 72 -25.92 0.58 22.84
CA GLY A 72 -25.76 0.94 24.24
C GLY A 72 -27.04 1.09 25.04
N ARG A 73 -28.14 1.36 24.35
CA ARG A 73 -29.47 1.53 24.97
C ARG A 73 -30.35 0.29 24.79
N PHE A 74 -29.80 -0.83 24.29
CA PHE A 74 -30.59 -1.99 23.86
C PHE A 74 -31.00 -2.96 24.97
N ILE A 75 -30.48 -2.79 26.20
CA ILE A 75 -30.73 -3.68 27.34
C ILE A 75 -32.24 -3.93 27.61
N PRO A 76 -33.12 -2.91 27.58
CA PRO A 76 -34.56 -3.13 27.76
C PRO A 76 -35.20 -3.92 26.60
N PHE A 77 -34.63 -3.84 25.40
CA PHE A 77 -35.19 -4.46 24.20
C PHE A 77 -34.72 -5.91 23.98
N VAL A 78 -33.75 -6.37 24.76
CA VAL A 78 -33.26 -7.77 24.73
C VAL A 78 -33.78 -8.59 25.90
N GLY A 79 -34.74 -8.09 26.69
CA GLY A 79 -35.32 -8.82 27.83
C GLY A 79 -34.51 -8.74 29.10
N GLY A 80 -33.84 -7.60 29.32
CA GLY A 80 -33.12 -7.31 30.54
C GLY A 80 -31.69 -7.85 30.57
N VAL A 81 -31.00 -7.53 31.67
CA VAL A 81 -29.56 -7.80 31.86
C VAL A 81 -29.23 -9.30 31.76
N GLU A 82 -30.16 -10.18 32.12
CA GLU A 82 -30.00 -11.65 32.06
C GLU A 82 -29.91 -12.22 30.64
N HIS A 83 -30.38 -11.49 29.63
CA HIS A 83 -30.38 -11.93 28.24
C HIS A 83 -29.44 -11.14 27.36
N ALA A 84 -28.71 -10.23 27.99
CA ALA A 84 -27.72 -9.37 27.40
C ALA A 84 -26.34 -10.08 27.38
N HIS A 85 -26.37 -11.40 27.14
CA HIS A 85 -25.18 -12.24 27.06
C HIS A 85 -24.41 -11.88 25.77
N GLN A 86 -23.11 -11.58 25.80
CA GLN A 86 -22.17 -11.71 26.90
C GLN A 86 -21.18 -10.54 26.87
N ASP A 87 -20.66 -10.12 25.72
CA ASP A 87 -19.62 -9.08 25.65
C ASP A 87 -20.22 -7.68 25.52
N SER A 88 -21.30 -7.51 24.76
CA SER A 88 -21.95 -6.21 24.54
C SER A 88 -22.39 -5.52 25.83
N VAL A 89 -22.88 -6.26 26.83
CA VAL A 89 -23.26 -5.64 28.10
C VAL A 89 -22.09 -5.39 29.04
N ARG A 90 -21.02 -6.17 28.94
CA ARG A 90 -19.78 -5.85 29.65
C ARG A 90 -19.11 -4.63 29.03
N LEU A 91 -19.14 -4.49 27.70
CA LEU A 91 -18.72 -3.28 26.98
C LEU A 91 -19.47 -2.05 27.50
N LEU A 92 -20.80 -2.12 27.52
CA LEU A 92 -21.63 -1.02 28.01
C LEU A 92 -21.50 -0.76 29.50
N ALA A 93 -21.22 -1.80 30.30
CA ALA A 93 -20.91 -1.63 31.70
C ALA A 93 -19.58 -0.87 31.87
N VAL A 94 -18.58 -1.11 31.02
CA VAL A 94 -17.31 -0.37 31.04
C VAL A 94 -17.52 1.09 30.61
N GLU A 95 -18.25 1.33 29.53
CA GLU A 95 -18.55 2.70 29.06
C GLU A 95 -19.37 3.48 30.08
N GLY A 96 -20.44 2.87 30.59
CA GLY A 96 -21.27 3.47 31.63
C GLY A 96 -20.51 3.71 32.93
N SER A 97 -19.52 2.87 33.25
CA SER A 97 -18.65 3.07 34.42
C SER A 97 -17.74 4.28 34.27
N ALA A 98 -17.28 4.59 33.06
CA ALA A 98 -16.47 5.78 32.81
C ALA A 98 -17.31 7.05 32.99
N ASP A 99 -18.54 7.07 32.48
CA ASP A 99 -19.46 8.20 32.64
C ASP A 99 -19.93 8.37 34.09
N LEU A 100 -20.25 7.27 34.78
CA LEU A 100 -20.56 7.29 36.21
C LEU A 100 -19.37 7.76 37.04
N GLY A 101 -18.15 7.41 36.65
CA GLY A 101 -16.91 7.87 37.30
C GLY A 101 -16.84 9.39 37.35
N LYS A 102 -17.17 10.08 36.25
CA LYS A 102 -17.16 11.55 36.17
C LYS A 102 -18.22 12.22 37.07
N MET A 103 -19.28 11.50 37.41
CA MET A 103 -20.41 12.03 38.21
C MET A 103 -20.30 11.71 39.70
N LEU A 104 -19.40 10.80 40.08
CA LEU A 104 -19.24 10.33 41.45
C LEU A 104 -18.03 10.97 42.13
N GLU A 105 -18.11 11.08 43.45
CA GLU A 105 -16.95 11.47 44.26
C GLU A 105 -15.84 10.42 44.13
N PRO A 106 -14.55 10.82 44.16
CA PRO A 106 -13.42 9.90 43.97
C PRO A 106 -13.46 8.68 44.91
N GLU A 107 -13.91 8.84 46.15
CA GLU A 107 -14.01 7.73 47.12
C GLU A 107 -15.04 6.67 46.71
N ASP A 108 -16.17 7.08 46.13
CA ASP A 108 -17.20 6.18 45.65
C ASP A 108 -16.77 5.47 44.37
N CYS A 109 -16.05 6.18 43.49
CA CYS A 109 -15.47 5.62 42.27
C CYS A 109 -14.46 4.50 42.62
N ILE A 110 -13.56 4.75 43.58
CA ILE A 110 -12.57 3.77 44.05
C ILE A 110 -13.25 2.54 44.66
N LYS A 111 -14.34 2.70 45.43
CA LYS A 111 -15.01 1.58 46.09
C LYS A 111 -15.89 0.75 45.16
N LYS A 112 -16.57 1.39 44.21
CA LYS A 112 -17.65 0.75 43.42
C LYS A 112 -17.27 0.47 41.97
N ILE A 113 -16.49 1.34 41.34
CA ILE A 113 -16.19 1.26 39.90
C ILE A 113 -14.84 0.59 39.66
N LEU A 114 -13.82 0.99 40.41
CA LEU A 114 -12.46 0.54 40.21
C LEU A 114 -12.29 -1.00 40.24
N PRO A 115 -12.89 -1.76 41.18
CA PRO A 115 -12.77 -3.22 41.20
C PRO A 115 -13.35 -3.85 39.92
N ALA A 116 -14.50 -3.37 39.45
CA ALA A 116 -15.12 -3.86 38.23
C ALA A 116 -14.25 -3.57 37.00
N MET A 117 -13.62 -2.39 36.92
CA MET A 117 -12.71 -2.03 35.82
C MET A 117 -11.46 -2.91 35.78
N ILE A 118 -10.89 -3.24 36.95
CA ILE A 118 -9.76 -4.16 37.05
C ILE A 118 -10.16 -5.57 36.62
N ASP A 119 -11.35 -6.04 37.00
CA ASP A 119 -11.85 -7.34 36.58
C ASP A 119 -12.10 -7.39 35.06
N PHE A 120 -12.69 -6.34 34.48
CA PHE A 120 -12.91 -6.25 33.03
C PHE A 120 -11.62 -6.10 32.23
N SER A 121 -10.53 -5.55 32.81
CA SER A 121 -9.21 -5.54 32.15
C SER A 121 -8.67 -6.96 31.88
N GLN A 122 -9.18 -7.97 32.59
CA GLN A 122 -8.80 -9.37 32.46
C GLN A 122 -9.93 -10.22 31.84
N ASP A 123 -10.89 -9.56 31.19
CA ASP A 123 -12.03 -10.24 30.58
C ASP A 123 -11.59 -11.20 29.48
N LYS A 124 -12.34 -12.28 29.28
CA LYS A 124 -12.07 -13.25 28.20
C LYS A 124 -12.20 -12.61 26.81
N SER A 125 -13.14 -11.67 26.68
CA SER A 125 -13.38 -10.95 25.43
C SER A 125 -12.35 -9.84 25.23
N TRP A 126 -11.63 -9.89 24.12
CA TRP A 126 -10.68 -8.84 23.75
C TRP A 126 -11.38 -7.49 23.52
N ARG A 127 -12.65 -7.48 23.08
CA ARG A 127 -13.41 -6.24 22.89
C ARG A 127 -13.64 -5.51 24.19
N VAL A 128 -13.99 -6.25 25.25
CA VAL A 128 -14.17 -5.67 26.60
C VAL A 128 -12.85 -5.07 27.07
N ARG A 129 -11.74 -5.80 26.90
CA ARG A 129 -10.39 -5.31 27.24
C ARG A 129 -9.98 -4.08 26.42
N TYR A 130 -10.35 -4.04 25.14
CA TYR A 130 -10.14 -2.89 24.25
C TYR A 130 -10.85 -1.63 24.75
N VAL A 131 -12.12 -1.74 25.15
CA VAL A 131 -12.86 -0.59 25.71
C VAL A 131 -12.28 -0.17 27.04
N VAL A 132 -11.89 -1.12 27.90
CA VAL A 132 -11.18 -0.80 29.16
C VAL A 132 -9.88 -0.05 28.86
N ALA A 133 -9.08 -0.47 27.88
CA ALA A 133 -7.84 0.21 27.52
C ALA A 133 -8.07 1.65 27.05
N ASN A 134 -9.15 1.91 26.32
CA ASN A 134 -9.53 3.25 25.90
C ASN A 134 -9.98 4.15 27.06
N GLN A 135 -10.70 3.57 28.04
CA GLN A 135 -11.31 4.30 29.17
C GLN A 135 -10.42 4.39 30.44
N LEU A 136 -9.34 3.61 30.49
CA LEU A 136 -8.49 3.53 31.69
C LEU A 136 -7.85 4.88 32.02
N TYR A 137 -7.60 5.70 31.00
CA TYR A 137 -7.06 7.05 31.19
C TYR A 137 -8.05 7.97 31.90
N GLU A 138 -9.31 8.09 31.43
CA GLU A 138 -10.32 8.93 32.08
C GLU A 138 -10.55 8.51 33.54
N LEU A 139 -10.53 7.21 33.81
CA LEU A 139 -10.63 6.70 35.17
C LEU A 139 -9.43 7.11 36.03
N SER A 140 -8.22 7.07 35.48
CA SER A 140 -6.98 7.45 36.19
C SER A 140 -6.94 8.92 36.61
N GLU A 141 -7.58 9.82 35.85
CA GLU A 141 -7.77 11.22 36.22
C GLU A 141 -8.76 11.37 37.38
N THR A 142 -9.83 10.57 37.38
CA THR A 142 -10.92 10.63 38.37
C THR A 142 -10.49 10.09 39.73
N VAL A 143 -9.80 8.94 39.78
CA VAL A 143 -9.38 8.30 41.05
C VAL A 143 -8.12 8.92 41.66
N GLY A 144 -7.41 9.74 40.87
CA GLY A 144 -6.21 10.46 41.27
C GLY A 144 -4.92 9.63 41.30
N PRO A 145 -3.76 10.28 41.53
CA PRO A 145 -2.45 9.67 41.33
C PRO A 145 -2.08 8.55 42.31
N ALA A 146 -2.62 8.57 43.53
CA ALA A 146 -2.29 7.57 44.55
C ALA A 146 -2.83 6.18 44.16
N THR A 147 -4.12 6.12 43.85
CA THR A 147 -4.82 4.89 43.45
C THR A 147 -4.36 4.39 42.08
N THR A 148 -4.08 5.31 41.15
CA THR A 148 -3.55 4.96 39.83
C THR A 148 -2.23 4.18 39.92
N LYS A 149 -1.37 4.52 40.89
CA LYS A 149 -0.08 3.83 41.10
C LYS A 149 -0.25 2.43 41.68
N THR A 150 -1.16 2.25 42.64
CA THR A 150 -1.32 0.97 43.35
C THR A 150 -2.13 -0.04 42.56
N ASP A 151 -3.27 0.39 42.00
CA ASP A 151 -4.30 -0.53 41.53
C ASP A 151 -4.45 -0.53 40.00
N LEU A 152 -4.31 0.63 39.34
CA LEU A 152 -4.45 0.73 37.88
C LEU A 152 -3.17 0.37 37.12
N LEU A 153 -1.98 0.72 37.64
CA LEU A 153 -0.71 0.45 36.97
C LEU A 153 -0.52 -1.05 36.60
N PRO A 154 -0.79 -2.03 37.48
CA PRO A 154 -0.66 -3.44 37.12
C PRO A 154 -1.67 -3.87 36.03
N ALA A 155 -2.89 -3.34 36.06
CA ALA A 155 -3.90 -3.61 35.04
C ALA A 155 -3.50 -3.02 33.68
N TYR A 156 -2.95 -1.81 33.68
CA TYR A 156 -2.50 -1.15 32.47
C TYR A 156 -1.32 -1.86 31.79
N VAL A 157 -0.34 -2.31 32.59
CA VAL A 157 0.78 -3.11 32.08
C VAL A 157 0.30 -4.42 31.43
N LYS A 158 -0.73 -5.06 31.99
CA LYS A 158 -1.35 -6.25 31.36
C LYS A 158 -1.99 -5.94 30.00
N LEU A 159 -2.67 -4.79 29.88
CA LEU A 159 -3.29 -4.36 28.61
C LEU A 159 -2.23 -3.98 27.55
N LEU A 160 -1.10 -3.40 27.96
CA LEU A 160 0.03 -3.15 27.05
C LEU A 160 0.65 -4.44 26.51
N CYS A 161 0.65 -5.51 27.31
CA CYS A 161 1.16 -6.82 26.92
C CYS A 161 0.05 -7.80 26.53
N ASP A 162 -1.11 -7.30 26.06
CA ASP A 162 -2.25 -8.16 25.70
C ASP A 162 -1.93 -9.06 24.50
N ASN A 163 -2.63 -10.19 24.39
CA ASN A 163 -2.47 -11.10 23.25
C ASN A 163 -3.03 -10.48 21.95
N GLU A 164 -4.07 -9.66 22.04
CA GLU A 164 -4.77 -9.09 20.89
C GLU A 164 -4.15 -7.75 20.46
N ALA A 165 -3.89 -7.58 19.15
CA ALA A 165 -3.23 -6.39 18.64
C ALA A 165 -4.07 -5.11 18.89
N GLU A 166 -5.40 -5.18 18.71
CA GLU A 166 -6.30 -4.03 18.92
C GLU A 166 -6.25 -3.49 20.35
N VAL A 167 -6.16 -4.38 21.34
CA VAL A 167 -6.04 -3.98 22.74
C VAL A 167 -4.71 -3.28 22.99
N ARG A 168 -3.61 -3.81 22.43
CA ARG A 168 -2.28 -3.19 22.52
C ARG A 168 -2.23 -1.82 21.83
N ILE A 169 -2.91 -1.65 20.68
CA ILE A 169 -3.01 -0.36 19.98
C ILE A 169 -3.70 0.68 20.86
N ALA A 170 -4.85 0.33 21.42
CA ALA A 170 -5.62 1.21 22.31
C ALA A 170 -4.84 1.59 23.55
N ALA A 171 -4.20 0.61 24.20
CA ALA A 171 -3.37 0.84 25.37
C ALA A 171 -2.17 1.74 25.03
N ALA A 172 -1.41 1.39 23.97
CA ALA A 172 -0.24 2.15 23.51
C ALA A 172 -0.59 3.61 23.21
N GLY A 173 -1.70 3.87 22.52
CA GLY A 173 -2.15 5.21 22.14
C GLY A 173 -2.39 6.17 23.32
N LYS A 174 -2.57 5.65 24.53
CA LYS A 174 -2.83 6.45 25.75
C LYS A 174 -1.63 6.52 26.72
N VAL A 175 -0.52 5.84 26.43
CA VAL A 175 0.61 5.71 27.38
C VAL A 175 1.19 7.06 27.76
N THR A 176 1.33 7.99 26.80
CA THR A 176 1.83 9.35 27.07
C THR A 176 1.03 10.04 28.17
N LYS A 177 -0.30 9.98 28.08
CA LYS A 177 -1.18 10.64 29.04
C LYS A 177 -1.15 9.94 30.40
N PHE A 178 -1.13 8.61 30.41
CA PHE A 178 -0.99 7.83 31.63
C PHE A 178 0.34 8.12 32.36
N CYS A 179 1.43 8.31 31.60
CA CYS A 179 2.74 8.68 32.14
C CYS A 179 2.79 10.09 32.73
N GLN A 180 1.90 11.01 32.35
CA GLN A 180 1.82 12.36 32.95
C GLN A 180 1.25 12.31 34.38
N ILE A 181 0.40 11.32 34.68
CA ILE A 181 -0.22 11.15 36.01
C ILE A 181 0.69 10.33 36.93
N LEU A 182 1.46 9.40 36.36
CA LEU A 182 2.43 8.59 37.08
C LEU A 182 3.67 9.38 37.48
N GLU A 183 4.35 8.91 38.53
CA GLU A 183 5.70 9.39 38.80
C GLU A 183 6.68 8.87 37.74
N PRO A 184 7.62 9.69 37.26
CA PRO A 184 8.58 9.31 36.23
C PRO A 184 9.38 8.04 36.56
N LYS A 185 9.71 7.82 37.83
CA LYS A 185 10.41 6.61 38.29
C LYS A 185 9.61 5.33 38.04
N LEU A 186 8.29 5.36 38.29
CA LEU A 186 7.40 4.22 38.05
C LEU A 186 7.21 3.97 36.55
N ALA A 187 7.13 5.03 35.75
CA ALA A 187 7.05 4.90 34.29
C ALA A 187 8.30 4.20 33.72
N ILE A 188 9.50 4.54 34.19
CA ILE A 188 10.74 3.88 33.78
C ILE A 188 10.76 2.41 34.21
N GLN A 189 10.30 2.11 35.42
CA GLN A 189 10.36 0.76 35.97
C GLN A 189 9.35 -0.20 35.31
N HIS A 190 8.14 0.29 35.00
CA HIS A 190 7.03 -0.57 34.59
C HIS A 190 6.55 -0.34 33.15
N ILE A 191 6.59 0.89 32.64
CA ILE A 191 6.05 1.22 31.31
C ILE A 191 7.13 1.13 30.23
N LEU A 192 8.34 1.63 30.51
CA LEU A 192 9.43 1.66 29.54
C LEU A 192 9.84 0.27 29.02
N PRO A 193 9.86 -0.82 29.82
CA PRO A 193 10.05 -2.17 29.29
C PRO A 193 8.96 -2.57 28.29
N CYS A 194 7.68 -2.29 28.59
CA CYS A 194 6.58 -2.58 27.67
C CYS A 194 6.69 -1.77 26.38
N VAL A 195 7.07 -0.49 26.47
CA VAL A 195 7.31 0.36 25.29
C VAL A 195 8.41 -0.24 24.40
N LYS A 196 9.48 -0.74 25.00
CA LYS A 196 10.54 -1.41 24.24
C LYS A 196 10.02 -2.68 23.55
N ASP A 197 9.27 -3.51 24.25
CA ASP A 197 8.71 -4.73 23.66
C ASP A 197 7.75 -4.41 22.51
N LEU A 198 6.87 -3.41 22.69
CA LEU A 198 5.93 -2.94 21.67
C LEU A 198 6.62 -2.35 20.42
N SER A 199 7.86 -1.86 20.53
CA SER A 199 8.61 -1.36 19.36
C SER A 199 8.95 -2.47 18.37
N THR A 200 8.99 -3.72 18.86
CA THR A 200 9.25 -4.93 18.06
C THR A 200 7.99 -5.77 17.82
N ASP A 201 6.80 -5.19 18.05
CA ASP A 201 5.53 -5.91 17.97
C ASP A 201 5.31 -6.54 16.58
N SER A 202 4.60 -7.67 16.53
CA SER A 202 4.27 -8.32 15.26
C SER A 202 3.35 -7.48 14.38
N SER A 203 2.45 -6.68 14.99
CA SER A 203 1.50 -5.83 14.29
C SER A 203 2.10 -4.47 13.94
N GLN A 204 2.06 -4.12 12.64
CA GLN A 204 2.47 -2.80 12.16
C GLN A 204 1.64 -1.65 12.77
N HIS A 205 0.37 -1.91 13.09
CA HIS A 205 -0.53 -0.90 13.65
C HIS A 205 -0.16 -0.57 15.10
N VAL A 206 0.29 -1.58 15.87
CA VAL A 206 0.83 -1.38 17.22
C VAL A 206 2.10 -0.54 17.16
N ARG A 207 3.05 -0.91 16.30
CA ARG A 207 4.31 -0.17 16.13
C ARG A 207 4.07 1.28 15.68
N SER A 208 3.12 1.49 14.77
CA SER A 208 2.71 2.84 14.33
C SER A 208 2.08 3.67 15.45
N SER A 209 1.19 3.06 16.26
CA SER A 209 0.59 3.73 17.42
C SER A 209 1.67 4.12 18.42
N LEU A 210 2.60 3.20 18.72
CA LEU A 210 3.71 3.44 19.63
C LEU A 210 4.66 4.54 19.16
N ALA A 211 4.98 4.59 17.87
CA ALA A 211 5.84 5.62 17.28
C ALA A 211 5.34 7.04 17.60
N SER A 212 4.03 7.28 17.50
CA SER A 212 3.42 8.57 17.84
C SER A 212 3.51 8.90 19.34
N VAL A 213 3.57 7.87 20.19
CA VAL A 213 3.46 7.95 21.66
C VAL A 213 4.83 8.08 22.33
N ILE A 214 5.82 7.29 21.90
CA ILE A 214 7.22 7.36 22.39
C ILE A 214 7.73 8.81 22.35
N MET A 215 7.34 9.54 21.30
CA MET A 215 7.76 10.93 21.08
C MET A 215 7.07 11.90 22.04
N GLY A 216 5.81 11.64 22.41
CA GLY A 216 5.11 12.38 23.46
C GLY A 216 5.65 12.10 24.87
N MET A 217 6.20 10.92 25.10
CA MET A 217 6.84 10.54 26.36
C MET A 217 8.24 11.15 26.52
N ALA A 218 8.97 11.36 25.41
CA ALA A 218 10.35 11.84 25.45
C ALA A 218 10.55 13.16 26.23
N PRO A 219 9.71 14.21 26.09
CA PRO A 219 9.81 15.43 26.89
C PRO A 219 9.54 15.20 28.39
N ILE A 220 8.63 14.28 28.71
CA ILE A 220 8.21 13.98 30.10
C ILE A 220 9.35 13.27 30.83
N LEU A 221 9.93 12.26 30.18
CA LEU A 221 11.04 11.49 30.70
C LEU A 221 12.34 12.31 30.70
N GLY A 222 12.59 13.10 29.64
CA GLY A 222 13.81 13.91 29.51
C GLY A 222 13.96 14.96 30.61
N LYS A 223 12.86 15.58 31.06
CA LYS A 223 12.87 16.55 32.17
C LYS A 223 13.33 15.97 33.50
N VAL A 224 13.17 14.66 33.71
CA VAL A 224 13.31 14.06 35.04
C VAL A 224 14.58 13.22 35.15
N ILE A 225 15.01 12.63 34.04
CA ILE A 225 16.08 11.63 34.02
C ILE A 225 17.36 12.15 33.36
N GLY A 226 17.25 13.26 32.62
CA GLY A 226 18.32 13.80 31.79
C GLY A 226 18.36 13.17 30.41
N ILE A 227 19.00 13.88 29.47
CA ILE A 227 19.11 13.49 28.05
C ILE A 227 19.88 12.17 27.90
N ASP A 228 20.86 11.91 28.78
CA ASP A 228 21.72 10.73 28.70
C ASP A 228 20.95 9.42 28.89
N LEU A 229 20.14 9.28 29.95
CA LEU A 229 19.39 8.04 30.17
C LEU A 229 18.23 7.88 29.17
N LEU A 230 17.68 9.00 28.70
CA LEU A 230 16.68 9.01 27.65
C LEU A 230 17.25 8.46 26.34
N SER A 231 18.43 8.94 25.95
CA SER A 231 19.14 8.44 24.77
C SER A 231 19.48 6.96 24.91
N GLN A 232 19.91 6.49 26.08
CA GLN A 232 20.24 5.07 26.26
C GLN A 232 19.01 4.15 26.20
N SER A 233 17.84 4.62 26.62
CA SER A 233 16.67 3.76 26.80
C SER A 233 15.65 3.85 25.66
N LEU A 234 15.42 5.05 25.10
CA LEU A 234 14.44 5.26 24.05
C LEU A 234 15.06 5.28 22.64
N LEU A 235 16.33 5.67 22.48
CA LEU A 235 16.95 5.72 21.16
C LEU A 235 16.92 4.37 20.44
N PRO A 236 17.21 3.22 21.08
CA PRO A 236 17.14 1.94 20.39
C PRO A 236 15.74 1.67 19.82
N ALA A 237 14.68 1.98 20.58
CA ALA A 237 13.31 1.82 20.11
C ALA A 237 12.95 2.81 19.00
N ILE A 238 13.45 4.06 19.07
CA ILE A 238 13.24 5.06 18.00
C ILE A 238 13.92 4.61 16.72
N VAL A 239 15.19 4.18 16.78
CA VAL A 239 15.95 3.70 15.61
C VAL A 239 15.29 2.46 15.01
N GLU A 240 14.83 1.53 15.85
CA GLU A 240 14.17 0.30 15.37
C GLU A 240 12.84 0.58 14.65
N LEU A 241 12.02 1.49 15.18
CA LEU A 241 10.80 1.96 14.51
C LEU A 241 11.09 2.82 13.27
N ALA A 242 12.23 3.48 13.24
CA ALA A 242 12.67 4.34 12.15
C ALA A 242 13.20 3.55 10.94
N GLU A 243 13.75 2.37 11.20
CA GLU A 243 14.16 1.36 10.23
C GLU A 243 13.06 0.33 9.93
N ASP A 244 11.83 0.57 10.39
CA ASP A 244 10.72 -0.38 10.22
C ASP A 244 10.54 -0.76 8.75
N LYS A 245 10.11 -1.99 8.48
CA LYS A 245 9.82 -2.45 7.11
C LYS A 245 8.63 -1.72 6.49
N HIS A 246 7.67 -1.29 7.31
CA HIS A 246 6.42 -0.68 6.86
C HIS A 246 6.50 0.85 6.89
N TRP A 247 6.21 1.47 5.73
CA TRP A 247 6.39 2.91 5.56
C TRP A 247 5.52 3.77 6.49
N ARG A 248 4.34 3.30 6.88
CA ARG A 248 3.44 4.03 7.80
C ARG A 248 4.06 4.21 9.19
N VAL A 249 4.80 3.21 9.67
CA VAL A 249 5.51 3.28 10.96
C VAL A 249 6.64 4.30 10.87
N ARG A 250 7.43 4.26 9.78
CA ARG A 250 8.48 5.26 9.51
C ARG A 250 7.89 6.67 9.39
N LEU A 251 6.79 6.84 8.66
CA LEU A 251 6.10 8.13 8.49
C LEU A 251 5.70 8.73 9.83
N ALA A 252 5.12 7.92 10.72
CA ALA A 252 4.73 8.36 12.05
C ALA A 252 5.92 8.89 12.86
N LEU A 253 7.16 8.48 12.58
CA LEU A 253 8.35 9.09 13.19
C LEU A 253 8.84 10.33 12.46
N ILE A 254 8.82 10.32 11.12
CA ILE A 254 9.30 11.42 10.28
C ILE A 254 8.67 12.76 10.68
N GLU A 255 7.36 12.78 10.95
CA GLU A 255 6.64 13.99 11.34
C GLU A 255 7.16 14.62 12.65
N TYR A 256 7.72 13.80 13.56
CA TYR A 256 8.14 14.25 14.90
C TYR A 256 9.66 14.38 15.06
N ILE A 257 10.45 14.00 14.07
CA ILE A 257 11.91 14.13 14.11
C ILE A 257 12.41 15.56 14.29
N PRO A 258 11.80 16.60 13.66
CA PRO A 258 12.21 17.97 13.90
C PRO A 258 12.13 18.35 15.39
N LEU A 259 11.10 17.87 16.09
CA LEU A 259 10.94 18.09 17.53
C LEU A 259 12.04 17.38 18.34
N LEU A 260 12.36 16.15 17.99
CA LEU A 260 13.38 15.38 18.70
C LEU A 260 14.80 15.93 18.46
N ALA A 261 15.12 16.33 17.23
CA ALA A 261 16.36 17.03 16.90
C ALA A 261 16.51 18.31 17.75
N SER A 262 15.42 19.07 17.92
CA SER A 262 15.43 20.27 18.77
C SER A 262 15.70 19.99 20.25
N GLN A 263 15.30 18.80 20.75
CA GLN A 263 15.43 18.44 22.17
C GLN A 263 16.76 17.76 22.49
N LEU A 264 17.29 16.95 21.58
CA LEU A 264 18.53 16.21 21.77
C LEU A 264 19.77 17.01 21.35
N GLY A 265 19.59 18.06 20.56
CA GLY A 265 20.66 18.93 20.08
C GLY A 265 21.24 18.50 18.73
N VAL A 266 21.98 19.41 18.12
CA VAL A 266 22.51 19.27 16.74
C VAL A 266 23.53 18.13 16.66
N ASP A 267 24.47 18.06 17.60
CA ASP A 267 25.53 17.04 17.60
C ASP A 267 24.95 15.61 17.64
N PHE A 268 23.86 15.41 18.39
CA PHE A 268 23.18 14.12 18.47
C PHE A 268 22.43 13.79 17.18
N PHE A 269 21.75 14.79 16.60
CA PHE A 269 21.05 14.61 15.33
C PHE A 269 22.04 14.18 14.25
N ASP A 270 23.16 14.88 14.10
CA ASP A 270 24.16 14.58 13.08
C ASP A 270 24.76 13.17 13.24
N ASP A 271 25.02 12.72 14.49
CA ASP A 271 25.67 11.43 14.76
C ASP A 271 24.72 10.21 14.71
N LYS A 272 23.41 10.39 14.94
CA LYS A 272 22.47 9.27 15.13
C LYS A 272 21.23 9.29 14.25
N LEU A 273 20.78 10.45 13.79
CA LEU A 273 19.51 10.61 13.08
C LEU A 273 19.68 11.15 11.65
N GLY A 274 20.77 11.88 11.37
CA GLY A 274 21.03 12.52 10.08
C GLY A 274 21.10 11.51 8.95
N ASP A 275 21.93 10.48 9.08
CA ASP A 275 22.06 9.40 8.08
C ASP A 275 20.73 8.69 7.84
N LEU A 276 19.97 8.45 8.91
CA LEU A 276 18.66 7.81 8.85
C LEU A 276 17.62 8.69 8.10
N CYS A 277 17.66 10.00 8.33
CA CYS A 277 16.83 10.96 7.60
C CYS A 277 17.14 10.95 6.10
N MET A 278 18.42 10.91 5.75
CA MET A 278 18.85 10.85 4.35
C MET A 278 18.42 9.53 3.70
N GLN A 279 18.49 8.41 4.44
CA GLN A 279 18.04 7.11 3.96
C GLN A 279 16.54 7.09 3.60
N TRP A 280 15.68 7.82 4.31
CA TRP A 280 14.25 7.87 3.95
C TRP A 280 13.99 8.59 2.62
N LEU A 281 14.88 9.47 2.18
CA LEU A 281 14.77 10.08 0.85
C LEU A 281 15.00 9.06 -0.27
N GLU A 282 15.71 7.97 0.02
CA GLU A 282 15.98 6.86 -0.90
C GLU A 282 14.97 5.71 -0.79
N ASP A 283 13.97 5.86 0.07
CA ASP A 283 12.99 4.83 0.35
C ASP A 283 12.14 4.50 -0.88
N LYS A 284 12.09 3.21 -1.21
CA LYS A 284 11.44 2.74 -2.42
C LYS A 284 9.96 2.62 -2.16
N LEU A 285 9.18 3.62 -2.58
CA LEU A 285 7.73 3.53 -2.65
C LEU A 285 7.37 2.38 -3.62
N LYS A 286 6.75 1.31 -3.10
CA LYS A 286 6.31 0.14 -3.89
C LYS A 286 4.82 0.18 -4.19
N GLU A 287 4.06 0.91 -3.39
CA GLU A 287 2.60 0.97 -3.42
C GLU A 287 2.15 2.35 -2.96
N PHE A 288 1.10 2.88 -3.57
CA PHE A 288 0.45 4.13 -3.20
C PHE A 288 -1.07 3.91 -3.22
N GLU A 289 -1.76 4.21 -2.12
CA GLU A 289 -3.23 4.05 -1.99
C GLU A 289 -3.76 2.66 -2.40
N GLY A 290 -3.07 1.58 -2.01
CA GLY A 290 -3.46 0.22 -2.40
C GLY A 290 -3.07 -0.19 -3.82
N LYS A 291 -2.52 0.74 -4.63
CA LYS A 291 -2.09 0.50 -6.01
C LYS A 291 -0.58 0.28 -6.05
N LYS A 292 -0.16 -0.89 -6.55
CA LYS A 292 1.24 -1.22 -6.76
C LYS A 292 1.82 -0.35 -7.88
N LEU A 293 2.96 0.28 -7.64
CA LEU A 293 3.66 1.06 -8.67
C LEU A 293 4.27 0.09 -9.69
N VAL A 294 3.87 0.26 -10.95
CA VAL A 294 4.34 -0.53 -12.09
C VAL A 294 4.98 0.38 -13.13
N SER A 295 6.01 -0.11 -13.81
CA SER A 295 6.68 0.66 -14.86
C SER A 295 5.86 0.62 -16.14
N ALA A 296 5.52 1.76 -16.72
CA ALA A 296 4.81 1.84 -18.00
C ALA A 296 5.57 1.18 -19.17
N THR A 297 6.90 1.08 -19.05
CA THR A 297 7.80 0.46 -20.04
C THR A 297 7.92 -1.07 -19.91
N LYS A 298 7.18 -1.66 -18.97
CA LYS A 298 7.10 -3.11 -18.77
C LYS A 298 5.75 -3.67 -19.22
N GLU A 299 5.75 -4.94 -19.55
CA GLU A 299 4.52 -5.70 -19.84
C GLU A 299 3.59 -5.79 -18.63
N GLY A 300 2.31 -6.02 -18.89
CA GLY A 300 1.32 -6.31 -17.86
C GLY A 300 0.70 -5.08 -17.19
N LEU A 301 0.89 -3.89 -17.78
CA LEU A 301 0.16 -2.70 -17.35
C LEU A 301 -1.33 -2.91 -17.61
N LYS A 302 -2.12 -3.07 -16.55
CA LYS A 302 -3.58 -3.11 -16.62
C LYS A 302 -4.11 -1.74 -16.25
N LEU A 303 -4.78 -1.12 -17.21
CA LEU A 303 -5.57 0.09 -16.97
C LEU A 303 -7.03 -0.34 -16.70
N ASP A 304 -7.72 0.40 -15.85
CA ASP A 304 -9.12 0.14 -15.56
C ASP A 304 -9.96 0.51 -16.81
N GLU A 305 -10.35 -0.49 -17.59
CA GLU A 305 -11.11 -0.34 -18.83
C GLU A 305 -12.60 -0.63 -18.65
N SER A 306 -13.44 0.12 -19.36
CA SER A 306 -14.88 -0.14 -19.45
C SER A 306 -15.18 -1.42 -20.24
N GLU A 307 -16.36 -2.01 -20.03
CA GLU A 307 -16.79 -3.23 -20.76
C GLU A 307 -16.92 -3.01 -22.29
N ASP A 308 -17.13 -1.77 -22.74
CA ASP A 308 -17.22 -1.45 -24.17
C ASP A 308 -15.82 -1.31 -24.81
N GLU A 309 -14.83 -0.80 -24.09
CA GLU A 309 -13.43 -0.72 -24.54
C GLU A 309 -12.81 -2.10 -24.70
N LYS A 310 -13.07 -3.02 -23.77
CA LYS A 310 -12.60 -4.42 -23.86
C LYS A 310 -13.09 -5.12 -25.12
N LYS A 311 -14.38 -4.95 -25.47
CA LYS A 311 -14.98 -5.53 -26.69
C LYS A 311 -14.38 -4.93 -27.96
N ASN A 312 -14.05 -3.64 -27.95
CA ASN A 312 -13.40 -3.00 -29.09
C ASN A 312 -11.95 -3.49 -29.26
N ALA A 313 -11.23 -3.63 -28.14
CA ALA A 313 -9.87 -4.16 -28.12
C ALA A 313 -9.79 -5.60 -28.65
N GLU A 314 -10.75 -6.47 -28.33
CA GLU A 314 -10.81 -7.84 -28.88
C GLU A 314 -10.99 -7.85 -30.42
N LYS A 315 -11.88 -7.01 -30.95
CA LYS A 315 -12.08 -6.89 -32.41
C LYS A 315 -10.83 -6.39 -33.13
N LEU A 316 -10.12 -5.42 -32.53
CA LEU A 316 -8.87 -4.91 -33.08
C LEU A 316 -7.76 -5.96 -33.00
N LYS A 317 -7.69 -6.75 -31.92
CA LYS A 317 -6.75 -7.88 -31.82
C LYS A 317 -6.95 -8.90 -32.94
N GLU A 318 -8.19 -9.29 -33.24
CA GLU A 318 -8.49 -10.19 -34.36
C GLU A 318 -8.12 -9.57 -35.72
N LYS A 319 -8.44 -8.29 -35.93
CA LYS A 319 -8.17 -7.59 -37.21
C LYS A 319 -6.67 -7.48 -37.53
N PHE A 320 -5.82 -7.33 -36.50
CA PHE A 320 -4.39 -7.09 -36.65
C PHE A 320 -3.51 -8.32 -36.34
N GLU A 321 -4.11 -9.49 -36.04
CA GLU A 321 -3.38 -10.72 -35.70
C GLU A 321 -2.41 -11.16 -36.82
N ASP A 322 -2.86 -11.11 -38.06
CA ASP A 322 -2.04 -11.46 -39.23
C ASP A 322 -0.85 -10.51 -39.40
N LEU A 323 -1.03 -9.21 -39.16
CA LEU A 323 0.06 -8.24 -39.20
C LEU A 323 1.07 -8.52 -38.08
N CYS A 324 0.61 -8.86 -36.87
CA CYS A 324 1.49 -9.21 -35.76
C CYS A 324 2.38 -10.41 -36.11
N LYS A 325 1.84 -11.43 -36.80
CA LYS A 325 2.61 -12.59 -37.29
C LYS A 325 3.66 -12.18 -38.32
N VAL A 326 3.29 -11.38 -39.32
CA VAL A 326 4.22 -10.87 -40.33
C VAL A 326 5.36 -10.07 -39.70
N ILE A 327 5.04 -9.15 -38.77
CA ILE A 327 6.05 -8.36 -38.05
C ILE A 327 6.98 -9.28 -37.26
N LYS A 328 6.43 -10.29 -36.58
CA LYS A 328 7.22 -11.25 -35.80
C LYS A 328 8.16 -12.07 -36.70
N ASP A 329 7.70 -12.49 -37.87
CA ASP A 329 8.52 -13.23 -38.83
C ASP A 329 9.67 -12.38 -39.40
N VAL A 330 9.42 -11.08 -39.66
CA VAL A 330 10.45 -10.14 -40.14
C VAL A 330 11.49 -9.82 -39.06
N LEU A 331 11.05 -9.62 -37.81
CA LEU A 331 11.94 -9.26 -36.71
C LEU A 331 12.65 -10.47 -36.08
N GLY A 332 12.12 -11.68 -36.27
CA GLY A 332 12.72 -12.93 -35.82
C GLY A 332 13.07 -12.92 -34.32
N ASP A 333 14.36 -13.10 -34.02
CA ASP A 333 14.89 -13.16 -32.66
C ASP A 333 15.07 -11.79 -31.97
N ARG A 334 14.90 -10.68 -32.69
CA ARG A 334 15.05 -9.31 -32.14
C ARG A 334 13.93 -8.94 -31.15
N VAL A 335 12.77 -9.59 -31.27
CA VAL A 335 11.61 -9.42 -30.38
C VAL A 335 11.15 -10.77 -29.83
N GLU A 336 10.50 -10.80 -28.68
CA GLU A 336 9.89 -12.03 -28.14
C GLU A 336 8.55 -12.30 -28.83
N LYS A 337 7.66 -11.32 -28.79
CA LYS A 337 6.31 -11.36 -29.35
C LYS A 337 5.91 -9.98 -29.88
N VAL A 338 4.87 -9.96 -30.71
CA VAL A 338 4.24 -8.75 -31.23
C VAL A 338 2.77 -8.79 -30.84
N VAL A 339 2.27 -7.73 -30.21
CA VAL A 339 0.90 -7.65 -29.70
C VAL A 339 0.26 -6.32 -30.07
N VAL A 340 -1.07 -6.28 -30.08
CA VAL A 340 -1.81 -5.02 -30.23
C VAL A 340 -1.81 -4.29 -28.87
N SER A 341 -1.41 -3.03 -28.88
CA SER A 341 -1.36 -2.19 -27.68
C SER A 341 -2.73 -1.64 -27.31
N ASP A 342 -2.97 -1.53 -26.01
CA ASP A 342 -4.09 -0.83 -25.37
C ASP A 342 -3.70 0.54 -24.81
N ARG A 343 -2.39 0.83 -24.71
CA ARG A 343 -1.86 2.02 -24.01
C ARG A 343 -1.27 3.09 -24.93
N VAL A 344 -1.02 2.77 -26.20
CA VAL A 344 -0.36 3.68 -27.15
C VAL A 344 -1.40 4.49 -27.92
N VAL A 345 -1.29 5.82 -27.85
CA VAL A 345 -2.24 6.76 -28.47
C VAL A 345 -1.70 7.31 -29.80
N ASP A 346 -0.60 8.08 -29.77
CA ASP A 346 -0.12 8.80 -30.97
C ASP A 346 0.90 8.00 -31.80
N SER A 347 1.75 7.22 -31.13
CA SER A 347 2.86 6.52 -31.80
C SER A 347 2.39 5.27 -32.55
N PRO A 348 3.03 4.89 -33.68
CA PRO A 348 2.65 3.70 -34.43
C PRO A 348 2.97 2.39 -33.68
N CYS A 349 4.04 2.37 -32.90
CA CYS A 349 4.42 1.21 -32.09
C CYS A 349 5.33 1.63 -30.92
N CYS A 350 5.44 0.77 -29.91
CA CYS A 350 6.38 0.91 -28.81
C CYS A 350 7.05 -0.43 -28.47
N LEU A 351 8.15 -0.37 -27.73
CA LEU A 351 8.84 -1.56 -27.23
C LEU A 351 8.72 -1.63 -25.72
N VAL A 352 8.17 -2.74 -25.24
CA VAL A 352 8.07 -3.05 -23.82
C VAL A 352 8.99 -4.20 -23.47
N THR A 353 9.41 -4.22 -22.21
CA THR A 353 10.25 -5.28 -21.65
C THR A 353 9.39 -6.23 -20.82
N GLY A 354 9.79 -7.49 -20.70
CA GLY A 354 9.09 -8.43 -19.82
C GLY A 354 8.99 -7.91 -18.39
N GLU A 355 8.03 -8.41 -17.60
CA GLU A 355 7.77 -7.96 -16.23
C GLU A 355 9.04 -7.96 -15.34
N TYR A 356 9.89 -8.97 -15.50
CA TYR A 356 11.16 -9.12 -14.79
C TYR A 356 12.39 -8.63 -15.59
N GLY A 357 12.19 -8.10 -16.80
CA GLY A 357 13.24 -7.60 -17.67
C GLY A 357 13.85 -6.28 -17.21
N TRP A 358 15.06 -5.98 -17.74
CA TRP A 358 15.71 -4.68 -17.58
C TRP A 358 15.01 -3.62 -18.42
N THR A 359 14.71 -2.47 -17.82
CA THR A 359 14.26 -1.29 -18.57
C THR A 359 15.43 -0.71 -19.37
N ALA A 360 15.15 0.14 -20.38
CA ALA A 360 16.20 0.79 -21.17
C ALA A 360 17.23 1.56 -20.32
N ASN A 361 16.78 2.22 -19.25
CA ASN A 361 17.68 2.90 -18.31
C ASN A 361 18.51 1.90 -17.49
N MET A 362 17.88 0.81 -17.03
CA MET A 362 18.58 -0.25 -16.29
C MET A 362 19.63 -0.93 -17.17
N GLU A 363 19.32 -1.20 -18.43
CA GLU A 363 20.27 -1.75 -19.41
C GLU A 363 21.46 -0.82 -19.62
N ARG A 364 21.24 0.50 -19.71
CA ARG A 364 22.31 1.50 -19.84
C ARG A 364 23.23 1.54 -18.62
N ILE A 365 22.64 1.55 -17.41
CA ILE A 365 23.40 1.53 -16.15
C ILE A 365 24.18 0.23 -16.01
N MET A 366 23.55 -0.91 -16.28
CA MET A 366 24.19 -2.22 -16.20
C MET A 366 25.32 -2.33 -17.23
N LYS A 367 25.12 -1.92 -18.48
CA LYS A 367 26.21 -1.85 -19.50
C LYS A 367 27.38 -0.97 -19.03
N ALA A 368 27.11 0.15 -18.37
CA ALA A 368 28.15 1.04 -17.82
C ALA A 368 28.88 0.45 -16.60
N GLN A 369 28.24 -0.46 -15.84
CA GLN A 369 28.80 -1.10 -14.64
C GLN A 369 29.38 -2.51 -14.88
N ALA A 370 28.95 -3.20 -15.95
CA ALA A 370 29.22 -4.62 -16.23
C ALA A 370 30.61 -4.94 -16.80
N LEU A 371 31.63 -4.16 -16.44
CA LEU A 371 33.04 -4.55 -16.64
C LEU A 371 33.48 -5.68 -15.68
N ARG A 372 32.59 -6.26 -14.85
CA ARG A 372 32.94 -7.28 -13.84
C ARG A 372 32.40 -8.69 -14.07
N ASP A 373 31.28 -8.91 -14.77
CA ASP A 373 30.79 -10.29 -14.99
C ASP A 373 29.80 -10.38 -16.18
N ALA A 374 30.24 -11.00 -17.28
CA ALA A 374 29.48 -11.11 -18.52
C ALA A 374 28.40 -12.22 -18.49
N SER A 375 28.43 -13.09 -17.47
CA SER A 375 27.58 -14.29 -17.38
C SER A 375 26.11 -14.00 -17.03
N MET A 376 25.83 -12.89 -16.34
CA MET A 376 24.48 -12.48 -15.94
C MET A 376 23.75 -11.62 -16.99
N ALA A 377 24.45 -11.09 -17.99
CA ALA A 377 23.88 -10.20 -18.99
C ALA A 377 22.94 -10.92 -19.98
N GLY A 378 23.22 -12.18 -20.32
CA GLY A 378 22.43 -12.94 -21.30
C GLY A 378 21.04 -13.36 -20.81
N TYR A 379 20.88 -13.61 -19.51
CA TYR A 379 19.61 -14.09 -18.93
C TYR A 379 18.63 -12.96 -18.57
N MET A 380 19.15 -11.74 -18.40
CA MET A 380 18.39 -10.55 -17.98
C MET A 380 18.21 -9.51 -19.09
N SER A 381 18.91 -9.66 -20.22
CA SER A 381 18.59 -9.01 -21.50
C SER A 381 17.35 -9.68 -22.10
N SER A 382 16.21 -9.59 -21.39
CA SER A 382 14.93 -10.11 -21.85
C SER A 382 14.62 -9.60 -23.25
N LYS A 383 14.22 -10.51 -24.15
CA LYS A 383 13.75 -10.14 -25.48
C LYS A 383 12.58 -9.14 -25.35
N LYS A 384 12.55 -8.14 -26.23
CA LYS A 384 11.58 -7.04 -26.16
C LYS A 384 10.27 -7.46 -26.82
N THR A 385 9.15 -6.98 -26.33
CA THR A 385 7.85 -7.15 -26.99
C THR A 385 7.50 -5.88 -27.74
N MET A 386 7.10 -6.02 -29.00
CA MET A 386 6.64 -4.90 -29.81
C MET A 386 5.12 -4.78 -29.69
N GLU A 387 4.64 -3.65 -29.17
CA GLU A 387 3.22 -3.35 -29.16
C GLU A 387 2.89 -2.41 -30.33
N ILE A 388 1.90 -2.77 -31.15
CA ILE A 388 1.46 -1.96 -32.30
C ILE A 388 0.18 -1.18 -31.97
N ASN A 389 0.07 0.03 -32.48
CA ASN A 389 -1.11 0.87 -32.32
C ASN A 389 -2.08 0.65 -33.50
N PRO A 390 -3.25 0.03 -33.26
CA PRO A 390 -4.21 -0.28 -34.33
C PRO A 390 -4.91 0.97 -34.90
N GLU A 391 -4.93 2.08 -34.18
CA GLU A 391 -5.58 3.33 -34.59
C GLU A 391 -4.66 4.22 -35.42
N ASN A 392 -3.35 3.94 -35.43
CA ASN A 392 -2.39 4.72 -36.18
C ASN A 392 -2.49 4.43 -37.69
N SER A 393 -2.53 5.49 -38.50
CA SER A 393 -2.67 5.41 -39.97
C SER A 393 -1.54 4.63 -40.65
N ILE A 394 -0.33 4.67 -40.10
CA ILE A 394 0.83 3.93 -40.62
C ILE A 394 0.62 2.41 -40.46
N ILE A 395 0.09 1.99 -39.30
CA ILE A 395 -0.13 0.56 -39.00
C ILE A 395 -1.30 0.01 -39.80
N GLU A 396 -2.38 0.78 -40.00
CA GLU A 396 -3.50 0.35 -40.86
C GLU A 396 -3.08 0.24 -42.34
N GLU A 397 -2.24 1.13 -42.84
CA GLU A 397 -1.71 1.04 -44.20
C GLU A 397 -0.72 -0.13 -44.36
N LEU A 398 0.14 -0.34 -43.37
CA LEU A 398 1.04 -1.50 -43.32
C LEU A 398 0.27 -2.82 -43.34
N ARG A 399 -0.86 -2.89 -42.61
CA ARG A 399 -1.77 -4.05 -42.61
C ARG A 399 -2.31 -4.34 -44.01
N LYS A 400 -2.77 -3.31 -44.74
CA LYS A 400 -3.30 -3.48 -46.10
C LYS A 400 -2.24 -3.97 -47.07
N ARG A 401 -1.02 -3.43 -47.00
CA ARG A 401 0.10 -3.84 -47.85
C ARG A 401 0.56 -5.26 -47.56
N ALA A 402 0.71 -5.61 -46.28
CA ALA A 402 1.05 -6.97 -45.85
C ALA A 402 -0.03 -8.00 -46.23
N ALA A 403 -1.31 -7.60 -46.30
CA ALA A 403 -2.39 -8.45 -46.77
C ALA A 403 -2.37 -8.66 -48.30
N ALA A 404 -1.85 -7.69 -49.06
CA ALA A 404 -1.73 -7.78 -50.51
C ALA A 404 -0.53 -8.64 -50.94
N ASP A 405 0.63 -8.44 -50.31
CA ASP A 405 1.83 -9.27 -50.49
C ASP A 405 2.61 -9.41 -49.17
N LYS A 406 2.73 -10.64 -48.68
CA LYS A 406 3.44 -10.96 -47.43
C LYS A 406 4.96 -10.89 -47.57
N ASN A 407 5.49 -10.91 -48.79
CA ASN A 407 6.93 -10.93 -49.07
C ASN A 407 7.46 -9.62 -49.68
N ASP A 408 6.64 -8.59 -49.73
CA ASP A 408 7.03 -7.27 -50.22
C ASP A 408 8.25 -6.74 -49.44
N MET A 409 9.33 -6.43 -50.17
CA MET A 409 10.55 -5.86 -49.60
C MET A 409 10.30 -4.51 -48.92
N SER A 410 9.34 -3.73 -49.40
CA SER A 410 8.96 -2.45 -48.80
C SER A 410 8.33 -2.62 -47.42
N VAL A 411 7.51 -3.68 -47.22
CA VAL A 411 6.91 -4.01 -45.92
C VAL A 411 7.99 -4.43 -44.94
N LYS A 412 8.98 -5.21 -45.36
CA LYS A 412 10.12 -5.62 -44.50
C LYS A 412 10.94 -4.42 -44.05
N ASP A 413 11.29 -3.52 -44.97
CA ASP A 413 12.06 -2.32 -44.63
C ASP A 413 11.26 -1.36 -43.71
N LEU A 414 9.95 -1.20 -43.94
CA LEU A 414 9.08 -0.40 -43.05
C LEU A 414 8.97 -0.99 -41.64
N VAL A 415 8.82 -2.30 -41.52
CA VAL A 415 8.77 -2.99 -40.21
C VAL A 415 10.07 -2.81 -39.44
N LEU A 416 11.22 -2.96 -40.11
CA LEU A 416 12.52 -2.77 -39.48
C LEU A 416 12.75 -1.31 -39.08
N LEU A 417 12.30 -0.35 -39.88
CA LEU A 417 12.36 1.08 -39.53
C LEU A 417 11.48 1.41 -38.32
N LEU A 418 10.26 0.85 -38.25
CA LEU A 418 9.38 1.00 -37.09
C LEU A 418 10.01 0.40 -35.82
N PHE A 419 10.71 -0.72 -35.95
CA PHE A 419 11.45 -1.32 -34.85
C PHE A 419 12.62 -0.45 -34.37
N GLU A 420 13.43 0.09 -35.29
CA GLU A 420 14.58 0.94 -34.93
C GLU A 420 14.16 2.30 -34.36
N THR A 421 13.10 2.90 -34.90
CA THR A 421 12.53 4.14 -34.36
C THR A 421 11.91 3.93 -32.97
N SER A 422 11.23 2.79 -32.75
CA SER A 422 10.70 2.44 -31.42
C SER A 422 11.79 2.11 -30.40
N LEU A 423 12.94 1.57 -30.82
CA LEU A 423 14.11 1.43 -29.94
C LEU A 423 14.59 2.79 -29.42
N LEU A 424 14.71 3.78 -30.32
CA LEU A 424 15.15 5.13 -29.98
C LEU A 424 14.17 5.84 -29.04
N THR A 425 12.87 5.85 -29.36
CA THR A 425 11.85 6.52 -28.53
C THR A 425 11.69 5.85 -27.17
N SER A 426 11.89 4.53 -27.09
CA SER A 426 11.83 3.76 -25.84
C SER A 426 13.14 3.83 -25.04
N GLY A 427 14.14 4.57 -25.53
CA GLY A 427 15.41 4.87 -24.84
C GLY A 427 16.49 3.79 -24.94
N PHE A 428 16.33 2.80 -25.81
CA PHE A 428 17.32 1.76 -26.11
C PHE A 428 18.40 2.25 -27.08
N THR A 429 19.55 1.58 -27.05
CA THR A 429 20.65 1.83 -28.00
C THR A 429 20.44 1.03 -29.28
N LEU A 430 20.67 1.66 -30.43
CA LEU A 430 20.77 0.94 -31.71
C LEU A 430 22.04 0.10 -31.74
N GLU A 431 21.94 -1.11 -32.28
CA GLU A 431 23.10 -2.01 -32.47
C GLU A 431 24.01 -1.54 -33.60
N ASP A 432 23.43 -1.09 -34.71
CA ASP A 432 24.15 -0.60 -35.88
C ASP A 432 23.50 0.69 -36.43
N PRO A 433 24.01 1.87 -36.02
CA PRO A 433 23.53 3.15 -36.51
C PRO A 433 23.71 3.36 -38.03
N ASN A 434 24.71 2.72 -38.65
CA ASN A 434 25.00 2.91 -40.07
C ASN A 434 23.95 2.23 -40.95
N THR A 435 23.56 1.00 -40.58
CA THR A 435 22.48 0.27 -41.27
C THR A 435 21.14 1.02 -41.16
N PHE A 436 20.84 1.59 -39.99
CA PHE A 436 19.66 2.45 -39.80
C PHE A 436 19.70 3.69 -40.69
N GLY A 437 20.83 4.41 -40.73
CA GLY A 437 21.01 5.58 -41.58
C GLY A 437 20.83 5.27 -43.07
N ASN A 438 21.40 4.16 -43.54
CA ASN A 438 21.24 3.69 -44.91
C ASN A 438 19.78 3.34 -45.24
N ARG A 439 19.04 2.76 -44.29
CA ARG A 439 17.60 2.48 -44.46
C ARG A 439 16.78 3.76 -44.55
N ILE A 440 17.07 4.78 -43.74
CA ILE A 440 16.44 6.10 -43.86
C ILE A 440 16.69 6.70 -45.23
N HIS A 441 17.95 6.67 -45.71
CA HIS A 441 18.29 7.19 -47.03
C HIS A 441 17.55 6.45 -48.16
N ARG A 442 17.43 5.11 -48.07
CA ARG A 442 16.65 4.32 -49.04
C ARG A 442 15.16 4.70 -49.02
N MET A 443 14.56 4.87 -47.84
CA MET A 443 13.16 5.29 -47.70
C MET A 443 12.92 6.71 -48.24
N LEU A 444 13.87 7.63 -48.05
CA LEU A 444 13.80 8.96 -48.66
C LEU A 444 13.87 8.89 -50.19
N LYS A 445 14.77 8.06 -50.75
CA LYS A 445 14.88 7.86 -52.21
C LYS A 445 13.58 7.32 -52.80
N LEU A 446 12.98 6.31 -52.15
CA LEU A 446 11.67 5.76 -52.51
C LEU A 446 10.55 6.81 -52.41
N GLY A 447 10.52 7.59 -51.32
CA GLY A 447 9.53 8.65 -51.13
C GLY A 447 9.64 9.79 -52.14
N LEU A 448 10.84 10.05 -52.66
CA LEU A 448 11.13 11.04 -53.71
C LEU A 448 11.05 10.46 -55.13
N SER A 449 10.74 9.17 -55.29
CA SER A 449 10.66 8.49 -56.59
C SER A 449 11.96 8.60 -57.42
N ILE A 450 13.12 8.50 -56.76
CA ILE A 450 14.43 8.46 -57.41
C ILE A 450 14.73 7.00 -57.75
N ASP A 451 14.81 6.66 -59.04
CA ASP A 451 15.08 5.30 -59.53
C ASP A 451 16.46 4.78 -59.06
N GLU A 452 16.56 3.48 -58.74
CA GLU A 452 17.77 2.84 -58.20
C GLU A 452 18.93 2.72 -59.20
N ASP A 453 18.76 3.15 -60.45
CA ASP A 453 19.75 2.99 -61.53
C ASP A 453 20.96 3.96 -61.43
N ASP A 454 20.92 4.96 -60.55
CA ASP A 454 22.04 5.92 -60.37
C ASP A 454 23.19 5.41 -59.47
N ILE A 455 23.18 4.13 -59.03
CA ILE A 455 24.10 3.62 -58.00
C ILE A 455 25.29 2.81 -58.56
N THR A 456 25.45 2.65 -59.88
CA THR A 456 26.63 1.93 -60.42
C THR A 456 27.95 2.72 -60.40
N ALA A 457 27.99 3.96 -59.88
CA ALA A 457 29.17 4.82 -59.99
C ALA A 457 29.98 5.05 -58.70
N GLU A 458 29.51 4.67 -57.50
CA GLU A 458 30.23 5.00 -56.24
C GLU A 458 30.52 3.83 -55.29
N VAL A 459 30.15 2.59 -55.63
CA VAL A 459 30.37 1.42 -54.73
C VAL A 459 31.63 0.60 -55.08
N ASP A 460 32.27 0.87 -56.22
CA ASP A 460 33.46 0.12 -56.67
C ASP A 460 34.80 0.57 -56.04
N ASP A 461 34.81 1.60 -55.19
CA ASP A 461 36.04 2.18 -54.61
C ASP A 461 36.22 1.89 -53.09
N LEU A 462 35.48 0.92 -52.55
CA LEU A 462 35.71 0.39 -51.20
C LEU A 462 36.40 -0.98 -51.30
N PRO A 463 37.59 -1.16 -50.69
CA PRO A 463 38.28 -2.44 -50.74
C PRO A 463 37.44 -3.54 -50.09
N SER A 464 37.39 -4.71 -50.74
CA SER A 464 36.70 -5.89 -50.25
C SER A 464 37.19 -6.33 -48.87
N LEU A 465 36.25 -6.73 -48.01
CA LEU A 465 36.50 -7.16 -46.63
C LEU A 465 37.38 -8.41 -46.47
N ASP A 466 37.74 -9.09 -47.56
CA ASP A 466 38.67 -10.24 -47.52
C ASP A 466 40.14 -9.81 -47.37
N ASP A 467 40.50 -8.56 -47.69
CA ASP A 467 41.88 -8.05 -47.60
C ASP A 467 42.25 -7.50 -46.22
N VAL A 468 41.28 -7.36 -45.29
CA VAL A 468 41.51 -6.83 -43.93
C VAL A 468 41.72 -7.92 -42.88
N ALA A 469 41.56 -9.20 -43.25
CA ALA A 469 41.71 -10.34 -42.33
C ALA A 469 43.18 -10.80 -42.15
N ALA A 470 44.13 -10.21 -42.87
CA ALA A 470 45.53 -10.67 -42.87
C ALA A 470 46.52 -9.83 -42.01
N GLU A 471 46.14 -8.66 -41.50
CA GLU A 471 47.03 -7.84 -40.66
C GLU A 471 46.33 -7.35 -39.39
N GLY A 472 46.36 -8.19 -38.35
CA GLY A 472 45.80 -7.80 -37.05
C GLY A 472 45.97 -8.83 -35.93
N SER A 473 46.97 -9.71 -35.99
CA SER A 473 47.35 -10.59 -34.88
C SER A 473 48.84 -10.48 -34.59
N LYS A 474 49.25 -9.38 -33.98
CA LYS A 474 50.43 -9.35 -33.13
C LYS A 474 50.03 -8.84 -31.76
N MET A 475 49.99 -9.78 -30.81
CA MET A 475 50.06 -9.52 -29.37
C MET A 475 51.21 -8.55 -29.10
N GLU A 476 50.93 -7.43 -28.44
CA GLU A 476 51.96 -6.75 -27.64
C GLU A 476 52.08 -7.54 -26.34
N GLU A 477 53.22 -8.22 -26.19
CA GLU A 477 53.68 -8.76 -24.93
C GLU A 477 54.01 -7.59 -23.98
N VAL A 478 53.60 -7.80 -22.73
CA VAL A 478 53.95 -6.98 -21.57
C VAL A 478 55.42 -7.20 -21.24
N ASP A 479 56.17 -6.12 -21.02
CA ASP A 479 57.29 -6.05 -20.08
C ASP A 479 57.09 -4.85 -19.14
#